data_AF-A0A6P0NYZ7-F1
#
_entry.id   AF-A0A6P0NYZ7-F1
#
_cell.length_a   1.000
_cell.length_b   1.000
_cell.length_c   1.000
_cell.angle_alpha   90.00
_cell.angle_beta   90.00
_cell.angle_gamma   90.00
#
_symmetry.space_group_name_H-M   'P 1'
#
loop_
_entity.id
_entity.type
_entity.pdbx_description
1 polymer ?
#
loop_
_entity_poly.entity_id
_entity_poly.type
_entity_poly.pdbx_seq_one_letter_code
_entity_poly.pdbx_strand_id
1 'polypeptide(L)'
;MKGTNISQVPVQAVRFMKLAGIILVLFTIINYVLLLFTIKIGDTDWSLNFTTTIVEEGILPILGIALMFCAYGFEEILGLAPTQPKLSWNSLKFWVYLLSFFFGIIFLLIIPLHISNTLAVSNEAVETANQTAKEEKEILEQRLDQQQNIIGDMLRDRQKLEAFTIKRQLSEEQIANLEKFKNNPNAFKVKVEEIRSNVTQQIERKQQREIQKSQLSTFHSSIKIGLTSLLLASCYLTIGWSGFKGNNPRRVR
;
A
#
# COMPACT_ATOMS: atom_id res chain seq x y z
N MET A 1 -26.28 -52.72 28.47
CA MET A 1 -25.83 -51.31 28.37
C MET A 1 -24.43 -51.31 27.76
N LYS A 2 -24.29 -50.99 26.46
CA LYS A 2 -22.96 -50.91 25.83
C LYS A 2 -22.35 -49.56 26.21
N GLY A 3 -21.40 -49.58 27.13
CA GLY A 3 -20.56 -48.42 27.41
C GLY A 3 -19.71 -48.12 26.18
N THR A 4 -20.03 -47.04 25.49
CA THR A 4 -19.18 -46.50 24.43
C THR A 4 -17.92 -45.93 25.08
N ASN A 5 -16.86 -46.73 25.16
CA ASN A 5 -15.52 -46.24 25.45
C ASN A 5 -15.10 -45.34 24.27
N ILE A 6 -15.33 -44.04 24.40
CA ILE A 6 -14.80 -43.07 23.45
C ILE A 6 -13.28 -43.10 23.60
N SER A 7 -12.56 -43.36 22.51
CA SER A 7 -11.10 -43.34 22.49
C SER A 7 -10.58 -41.99 23.01
N GLN A 8 -9.48 -41.99 23.76
CA GLN A 8 -8.91 -40.76 24.33
C GLN A 8 -8.39 -39.79 23.26
N VAL A 9 -7.99 -40.30 22.10
CA VAL A 9 -7.40 -39.53 20.98
C VAL A 9 -8.36 -38.47 20.43
N PRO A 10 -9.62 -38.77 20.02
CA PRO A 10 -10.55 -37.75 19.52
C PRO A 10 -10.89 -36.69 20.57
N VAL A 11 -10.96 -37.05 21.85
CA VAL A 11 -11.22 -36.09 22.93
C VAL A 11 -10.05 -35.12 23.10
N GLN A 12 -8.81 -35.60 23.03
CA GLN A 12 -7.62 -34.76 23.08
C GLN A 12 -7.49 -33.87 21.84
N ALA A 13 -7.81 -34.40 20.64
CA ALA A 13 -7.77 -33.65 19.39
C ALA A 13 -8.69 -32.41 19.42
N VAL A 14 -9.92 -32.56 19.94
CA VAL A 14 -10.86 -31.44 20.11
C VAL A 14 -10.28 -30.35 21.02
N ARG A 15 -9.65 -30.73 22.13
CA ARG A 15 -9.03 -29.78 23.07
C ARG A 15 -7.87 -29.02 22.43
N PHE A 16 -7.00 -29.74 21.71
CA PHE A 16 -5.90 -29.10 20.98
C PHE A 16 -6.39 -28.18 19.87
N MET A 17 -7.47 -28.54 19.18
CA MET A 17 -8.03 -27.69 18.12
C MET A 17 -8.63 -26.39 18.69
N LYS A 18 -9.32 -26.45 19.84
CA LYS A 18 -9.74 -25.23 20.56
C LYS A 18 -8.55 -24.40 21.00
N LEU A 19 -7.54 -25.02 21.61
CA LEU A 19 -6.36 -24.33 22.09
C LEU A 19 -5.62 -23.62 20.94
N ALA A 20 -5.40 -24.32 19.83
CA ALA A 20 -4.80 -23.76 18.63
C ALA A 20 -5.61 -22.56 18.10
N GLY A 21 -6.94 -22.67 18.04
CA GLY A 21 -7.80 -21.57 17.62
C GLY A 21 -7.73 -20.36 18.55
N ILE A 22 -7.73 -20.57 19.86
CA ILE A 22 -7.57 -19.50 20.87
C ILE A 22 -6.21 -18.81 20.71
N ILE A 23 -5.13 -19.58 20.57
CA ILE A 23 -3.78 -19.04 20.43
C ILE A 23 -3.67 -18.19 19.16
N LEU A 24 -4.22 -18.64 18.02
CA LEU A 24 -4.21 -17.86 16.78
C LEU A 24 -4.91 -16.51 16.94
N VAL A 25 -6.11 -16.50 17.55
CA VAL A 25 -6.86 -15.25 17.79
C VAL A 25 -6.09 -14.33 18.73
N LEU A 26 -5.58 -14.85 19.86
CA LEU A 26 -4.84 -14.05 20.83
C LEU A 26 -3.54 -13.49 20.26
N PHE A 27 -2.81 -14.30 19.49
CA PHE A 27 -1.57 -13.88 18.84
C PHE A 27 -1.83 -12.69 17.90
N THR A 28 -2.85 -12.77 17.06
CA THR A 28 -3.20 -11.66 16.16
C THR A 28 -3.64 -10.42 16.95
N ILE A 29 -4.44 -10.56 18.02
CA ILE A 29 -4.82 -9.42 18.86
C ILE A 29 -3.58 -8.74 19.46
N ILE A 30 -2.64 -9.52 19.98
CA ILE A 30 -1.40 -8.99 20.55
C ILE A 30 -0.63 -8.20 19.48
N ASN A 31 -0.49 -8.75 18.27
CA ASN A 31 0.17 -8.04 17.16
C ASN A 31 -0.54 -6.71 16.83
N TYR A 32 -1.87 -6.70 16.77
CA TYR A 32 -2.63 -5.48 16.50
C TYR A 32 -2.47 -4.44 17.61
N VAL A 33 -2.45 -4.87 18.87
CA VAL A 33 -2.20 -3.98 20.02
C VAL A 33 -0.77 -3.42 19.98
N LEU A 34 0.23 -4.24 19.64
CA LEU A 34 1.61 -3.78 19.46
C LEU A 34 1.73 -2.75 18.33
N LEU A 35 0.98 -2.93 17.24
CA LEU A 35 0.93 -1.98 16.15
C LEU A 35 0.36 -0.63 16.61
N LEU A 36 -0.68 -0.63 17.45
CA LEU A 36 -1.26 0.57 18.05
C LEU A 36 -0.28 1.32 18.97
N PHE A 37 0.64 0.64 19.65
CA PHE A 37 1.65 1.31 20.48
C PHE A 37 2.61 2.19 19.69
N THR A 38 2.78 1.93 18.39
CA THR A 38 3.65 2.73 17.51
C THR A 38 2.94 3.93 16.88
N ILE A 39 1.75 4.29 17.37
CA ILE A 39 0.90 5.32 16.78
C ILE A 39 1.63 6.66 16.61
N LYS A 40 1.63 7.15 15.37
CA LYS A 40 2.10 8.49 15.00
C LYS A 40 0.94 9.25 14.39
N ILE A 41 0.34 10.14 15.17
CA ILE A 41 -0.82 10.92 14.74
C ILE A 41 -0.37 11.87 13.62
N GLY A 42 -1.09 11.82 12.48
CA GLY A 42 -0.79 12.65 11.31
C GLY A 42 0.26 12.07 10.37
N ASP A 43 0.81 10.89 10.65
CA ASP A 43 1.76 10.20 9.79
C ASP A 43 0.99 9.27 8.83
N THR A 44 0.96 9.64 7.55
CA THR A 44 0.25 8.90 6.50
C THR A 44 0.89 7.53 6.25
N ASP A 45 2.21 7.42 6.38
CA ASP A 45 2.94 6.15 6.20
C ASP A 45 2.60 5.17 7.32
N TRP A 46 2.58 5.65 8.57
CA TRP A 46 2.14 4.84 9.70
C TRP A 46 0.72 4.32 9.49
N SER A 47 -0.21 5.20 9.10
CA SER A 47 -1.61 4.79 8.93
C SER A 47 -1.81 3.85 7.73
N LEU A 48 -1.03 4.01 6.66
CA LEU A 48 -1.07 3.12 5.49
C LEU A 48 -0.49 1.75 5.82
N ASN A 49 0.62 1.70 6.55
CA ASN A 49 1.18 0.44 7.06
C ASN A 49 0.20 -0.24 8.04
N PHE A 50 -0.38 0.52 8.98
CA PHE A 50 -1.35 0.02 9.95
C PHE A 50 -2.54 -0.68 9.28
N THR A 51 -3.18 0.01 8.33
CA THR A 51 -4.34 -0.52 7.60
C THR A 51 -3.98 -1.73 6.74
N THR A 52 -2.83 -1.69 6.07
CA THR A 52 -2.35 -2.80 5.23
C THR A 52 -2.11 -4.05 6.06
N THR A 53 -1.33 -3.94 7.15
CA THR A 53 -0.99 -5.10 8.01
C THR A 53 -2.24 -5.71 8.65
N ILE A 54 -3.16 -4.91 9.18
CA ILE A 54 -4.39 -5.44 9.80
C ILE A 54 -5.23 -6.22 8.79
N VAL A 55 -5.34 -5.73 7.55
CA VAL A 55 -6.12 -6.38 6.51
C VAL A 55 -5.45 -7.67 6.03
N GLU A 56 -4.13 -7.65 5.83
CA GLU A 56 -3.37 -8.82 5.37
C GLU A 56 -3.36 -9.94 6.42
N GLU A 57 -3.26 -9.61 7.70
CA GLU A 57 -3.27 -10.59 8.80
C GLU A 57 -4.69 -10.91 9.29
N GLY A 58 -5.72 -10.23 8.81
CA GLY A 58 -7.09 -10.36 9.30
C GLY A 58 -7.74 -11.71 9.01
N ILE A 59 -7.12 -12.55 8.18
CA ILE A 59 -7.50 -13.94 7.93
C ILE A 59 -7.08 -14.89 9.07
N LEU A 60 -6.02 -14.57 9.83
CA LEU A 60 -5.50 -15.44 10.90
C LEU A 60 -6.55 -15.67 12.02
N PRO A 61 -7.24 -14.65 12.55
CA PRO A 61 -8.27 -14.88 13.55
C PRO A 61 -9.48 -15.62 12.97
N ILE A 62 -9.82 -15.47 11.68
CA ILE A 62 -10.87 -16.27 11.03
C ILE A 62 -10.51 -17.75 11.10
N LEU A 63 -9.25 -18.10 10.77
CA LEU A 63 -8.78 -19.48 10.85
C LEU A 63 -8.87 -20.02 12.28
N GLY A 64 -8.47 -19.22 13.26
CA GLY A 64 -8.60 -19.57 14.67
C GLY A 64 -10.05 -19.81 15.09
N ILE A 65 -10.96 -18.92 14.69
CA ILE A 65 -12.40 -19.03 14.94
C ILE A 65 -12.98 -20.28 14.25
N ALA A 66 -12.60 -20.57 13.01
CA ALA A 66 -13.04 -21.75 12.28
C ALA A 66 -12.62 -23.04 12.99
N LEU A 67 -11.37 -23.13 13.47
CA LEU A 67 -10.90 -24.26 14.27
C LEU A 67 -11.72 -24.43 15.55
N MET A 68 -12.05 -23.33 16.24
CA MET A 68 -12.91 -23.38 17.42
C MET A 68 -14.32 -23.90 17.10
N PHE A 69 -14.93 -23.44 16.00
CA PHE A 69 -16.25 -23.92 15.57
C PHE A 69 -16.24 -25.40 15.18
N CYS A 70 -15.24 -25.84 14.42
CA CYS A 70 -15.07 -27.26 14.11
C CYS A 70 -14.93 -28.10 15.39
N ALA A 71 -14.23 -27.58 16.41
CA ALA A 71 -14.06 -28.30 17.67
C ALA A 71 -15.37 -28.42 18.42
N TYR A 72 -16.19 -27.37 18.44
CA TYR A 72 -17.54 -27.44 19.00
C TYR A 72 -18.44 -28.43 18.25
N GLY A 73 -18.34 -28.49 16.91
CA GLY A 73 -19.07 -29.47 16.10
C GLY A 73 -18.67 -30.91 16.44
N PHE A 74 -17.38 -31.18 16.62
CA PHE A 74 -16.91 -32.50 17.04
C PHE A 74 -17.35 -32.87 18.46
N GLU A 75 -17.40 -31.92 19.40
CA GLU A 75 -17.95 -32.18 20.73
C GLU A 75 -19.41 -32.64 20.69
N GLU A 76 -20.19 -32.07 19.79
CA GLU A 76 -21.58 -32.45 19.59
C GLU A 76 -21.71 -33.86 19.01
N ILE A 77 -20.94 -34.17 17.96
CA ILE A 77 -20.91 -35.50 17.33
C ILE A 77 -20.44 -36.59 18.31
N LEU A 78 -19.46 -36.27 19.17
CA LEU A 78 -18.89 -37.20 20.15
C LEU A 78 -19.73 -37.31 21.44
N GLY A 79 -20.84 -36.57 21.56
CA GLY A 79 -21.66 -36.56 22.78
C GLY A 79 -20.95 -35.94 24.00
N LEU A 80 -19.93 -35.12 23.76
CA LEU A 80 -19.17 -34.38 24.78
C LEU A 80 -19.74 -32.98 25.02
N ALA A 81 -20.73 -32.56 24.23
CA ALA A 81 -21.33 -31.24 24.34
C ALA A 81 -22.12 -31.09 25.67
N PRO A 82 -22.02 -29.92 26.33
CA PRO A 82 -22.77 -29.66 27.56
C PRO A 82 -24.29 -29.64 27.30
N THR A 83 -25.05 -30.15 28.26
CA THR A 83 -26.51 -30.37 28.19
C THR A 83 -27.36 -29.10 28.03
N GLN A 84 -26.80 -27.91 28.27
CA GLN A 84 -27.47 -26.63 28.02
C GLN A 84 -26.53 -25.65 27.31
N PRO A 85 -26.61 -25.54 25.97
CA PRO A 85 -25.83 -24.57 25.21
C PRO A 85 -26.48 -23.17 25.31
N LYS A 86 -26.49 -22.56 26.50
CA LYS A 86 -26.86 -21.15 26.63
C LYS A 86 -25.64 -20.27 26.35
N LEU A 87 -25.82 -19.28 25.49
CA LEU A 87 -24.83 -18.22 25.27
C LEU A 87 -24.78 -17.34 26.53
N SER A 88 -23.83 -17.63 27.41
CA SER A 88 -23.56 -16.84 28.62
C SER A 88 -22.38 -15.90 28.39
N TRP A 89 -22.33 -14.77 29.09
CA TRP A 89 -21.21 -13.82 29.05
C TRP A 89 -19.89 -14.45 29.51
N ASN A 90 -19.97 -15.51 30.32
CA ASN A 90 -18.80 -16.30 30.75
C ASN A 90 -18.40 -17.39 29.73
N SER A 91 -19.13 -17.53 28.61
CA SER A 91 -18.82 -18.52 27.60
C SER A 91 -17.83 -17.98 26.58
N LEU A 92 -16.83 -18.79 26.22
CA LEU A 92 -15.88 -18.46 25.17
C LEU A 92 -16.58 -18.15 23.83
N LYS A 93 -17.69 -18.84 23.53
CA LYS A 93 -18.53 -18.59 22.34
C LYS A 93 -19.04 -17.16 22.28
N PHE A 94 -19.50 -16.60 23.40
CA PHE A 94 -19.97 -15.21 23.46
C PHE A 94 -18.87 -14.23 23.05
N TRP A 95 -17.66 -14.38 23.60
CA TRP A 95 -16.53 -13.52 23.27
C TRP A 95 -16.08 -13.65 21.81
N VAL A 96 -16.12 -14.86 21.24
CA VAL A 96 -15.83 -15.07 19.81
C VAL A 96 -16.82 -14.31 18.94
N TYR A 97 -18.13 -14.37 19.24
CA TYR A 97 -19.14 -13.65 18.46
C TYR A 97 -19.02 -12.13 18.62
N LEU A 98 -18.81 -11.65 19.86
CA LEU A 98 -18.64 -10.23 20.13
C LEU A 98 -17.40 -9.67 19.42
N LEU A 99 -16.27 -10.37 19.51
CA LEU A 99 -15.03 -9.99 18.86
C LEU A 99 -15.17 -10.03 17.33
N SER A 100 -15.85 -11.05 16.78
CA SER A 100 -16.11 -11.12 15.35
C SER A 100 -16.95 -9.93 14.88
N PHE A 101 -18.00 -9.56 15.60
CA PHE A 101 -18.80 -8.38 15.26
C PHE A 101 -17.96 -7.09 15.28
N PHE A 102 -17.13 -6.93 16.32
CA PHE A 102 -16.23 -5.80 16.46
C PHE A 102 -15.21 -5.71 15.32
N PHE A 103 -14.54 -6.81 14.97
CA PHE A 103 -13.63 -6.86 13.82
C PHE A 103 -14.35 -6.55 12.51
N GLY A 104 -15.57 -7.04 12.33
CA GLY A 104 -16.38 -6.72 11.15
C GLY A 104 -16.56 -5.22 10.94
N ILE A 105 -16.81 -4.48 12.03
CA ILE A 105 -16.92 -3.02 11.99
C ILE A 105 -15.56 -2.37 11.71
N ILE A 106 -14.48 -2.83 12.36
CA ILE A 106 -13.12 -2.32 12.12
C ILE A 106 -12.75 -2.43 10.64
N PHE A 107 -12.95 -3.60 10.02
CA PHE A 107 -12.62 -3.79 8.61
C PHE A 107 -13.45 -2.89 7.69
N LEU A 108 -14.68 -2.55 8.06
CA LEU A 108 -15.49 -1.60 7.31
C LEU A 108 -14.97 -0.16 7.44
N LEU A 109 -14.48 0.22 8.63
CA LEU A 109 -13.86 1.53 8.88
C LEU A 109 -12.48 1.69 8.22
N ILE A 110 -11.75 0.60 8.02
CA ILE A 110 -10.43 0.63 7.35
C ILE A 110 -10.56 1.08 5.89
N ILE A 111 -11.65 0.74 5.20
CA ILE A 111 -11.85 1.07 3.79
C ILE A 111 -11.72 2.59 3.52
N PRO A 112 -12.54 3.48 4.11
CA PRO A 112 -12.41 4.92 3.88
C PRO A 112 -11.07 5.47 4.38
N LEU A 113 -10.54 4.93 5.49
CA LEU A 113 -9.26 5.36 6.05
C LEU A 113 -8.09 5.10 5.08
N HIS A 114 -8.01 3.88 4.53
CA HIS A 114 -6.94 3.47 3.62
C HIS A 114 -7.01 4.25 2.29
N ILE A 115 -8.22 4.42 1.73
CA ILE A 115 -8.41 5.17 0.48
C ILE A 115 -7.97 6.63 0.68
N SER A 116 -8.41 7.28 1.76
CA SER A 116 -8.06 8.67 2.04
C SER A 116 -6.54 8.87 2.12
N ASN A 117 -5.85 7.99 2.84
CA ASN A 117 -4.40 8.09 3.02
C ASN A 117 -3.63 7.78 1.73
N THR A 118 -4.07 6.78 0.97
CA THR A 118 -3.41 6.43 -0.29
C THR A 118 -3.56 7.56 -1.31
N LEU A 119 -4.70 8.24 -1.33
CA LEU A 119 -4.91 9.45 -2.15
C LEU A 119 -4.01 10.61 -1.69
N ALA A 120 -3.82 10.79 -0.37
CA ALA A 120 -2.91 11.81 0.16
C ALA A 120 -1.47 11.57 -0.30
N VAL A 121 -0.96 10.34 -0.15
CA VAL A 121 0.38 9.95 -0.65
C VAL A 121 0.48 10.13 -2.16
N SER A 122 -0.58 9.79 -2.91
CA SER A 122 -0.58 9.97 -4.35
C SER A 122 -0.47 11.44 -4.75
N ASN A 123 -1.23 12.32 -4.11
CA ASN A 123 -1.20 13.76 -4.36
C ASN A 123 0.17 14.37 -4.02
N GLU A 124 0.79 13.96 -2.91
CA GLU A 124 2.14 14.38 -2.54
C GLU A 124 3.18 13.95 -3.60
N ALA A 125 3.06 12.72 -4.10
CA ALA A 125 3.93 12.22 -5.18
C ALA A 125 3.73 13.01 -6.49
N VAL A 126 2.49 13.39 -6.82
CA VAL A 126 2.20 14.24 -8.00
C VAL A 126 2.79 15.63 -7.83
N GLU A 127 2.65 16.24 -6.65
CA GLU A 127 3.22 17.55 -6.35
C GLU A 127 4.75 17.52 -6.44
N THR A 128 5.37 16.50 -5.84
CA THR A 128 6.83 16.30 -5.90
C THR A 128 7.32 16.11 -7.35
N ALA A 129 6.59 15.33 -8.16
CA ALA A 129 6.91 15.14 -9.58
C ALA A 129 6.80 16.45 -10.37
N ASN A 130 5.80 17.28 -10.09
CA ASN A 130 5.63 18.59 -10.71
C ASN A 130 6.74 19.58 -10.31
N GLN A 131 7.09 19.63 -9.03
CA GLN A 131 8.18 20.47 -8.51
C GLN A 131 9.53 20.06 -9.11
N THR A 132 9.84 18.76 -9.09
CA THR A 132 11.07 18.21 -9.68
C THR A 132 11.17 18.55 -11.18
N ALA A 133 10.08 18.36 -11.93
CA ALA A 133 10.06 18.69 -13.36
C ALA A 133 10.25 20.19 -13.60
N LYS A 134 9.71 21.06 -12.75
CA LYS A 134 9.89 22.51 -12.83
C LYS A 134 11.35 22.90 -12.59
N GLU A 135 11.97 22.37 -11.53
CA GLU A 135 13.39 22.60 -11.21
C GLU A 135 14.32 22.09 -12.31
N GLU A 136 14.09 20.88 -12.83
CA GLU A 136 14.86 20.31 -13.94
C GLU A 136 14.77 21.19 -15.21
N LYS A 137 13.59 21.75 -15.51
CA LYS A 137 13.40 22.68 -16.64
C LYS A 137 14.12 24.01 -16.41
N GLU A 138 14.07 24.57 -15.20
CA GLU A 138 14.77 25.83 -14.88
C GLU A 138 16.30 25.67 -14.99
N ILE A 139 16.84 24.57 -14.48
CA ILE A 139 18.27 24.23 -14.62
C ILE A 139 18.65 24.05 -16.10
N LEU A 140 17.79 23.43 -16.89
CA LEU A 140 18.01 23.29 -18.34
C LEU A 140 18.10 24.66 -19.02
N GLU A 141 17.15 25.55 -18.77
CA GLU A 141 17.14 26.90 -19.34
C GLU A 141 18.39 27.69 -18.94
N GLN A 142 18.76 27.68 -17.66
CA GLN A 142 19.99 28.34 -17.19
C GLN A 142 21.25 27.81 -17.89
N ARG A 143 21.34 26.49 -18.12
CA ARG A 143 22.48 25.88 -18.83
C ARG A 143 22.50 26.25 -20.31
N LEU A 144 21.33 26.26 -20.96
CA LEU A 144 21.22 26.63 -22.37
C LEU A 144 21.57 28.10 -22.57
N ASP A 145 21.10 29.00 -21.71
CA ASP A 145 21.41 30.43 -21.76
C ASP A 145 22.91 30.68 -21.53
N GLN A 146 23.52 30.01 -20.54
CA GLN A 146 24.97 30.09 -20.32
C GLN A 146 25.75 29.62 -21.54
N GLN A 147 25.38 28.49 -22.15
CA GLN A 147 26.04 27.97 -23.35
C GLN A 147 25.85 28.88 -24.57
N GLN A 148 24.65 29.44 -24.76
CA GLN A 148 24.38 30.39 -25.83
C GLN A 148 25.21 31.66 -25.68
N ASN A 149 25.35 32.19 -24.46
CA ASN A 149 26.16 33.38 -24.19
C ASN A 149 27.65 33.10 -24.45
N ILE A 150 28.19 31.97 -23.95
CA ILE A 150 29.58 31.57 -24.17
C ILE A 150 29.89 31.40 -25.67
N ILE A 151 29.01 30.71 -26.40
CA ILE A 151 29.21 30.45 -27.84
C ILE A 151 28.99 31.75 -28.65
N GLY A 152 28.01 32.57 -28.27
CA GLY A 152 27.76 33.88 -28.88
C GLY A 152 28.95 34.82 -28.73
N ASP A 153 29.58 34.85 -27.55
CA ASP A 153 30.79 35.63 -27.28
C ASP A 153 32.00 35.11 -28.08
N MET A 154 32.17 33.78 -28.17
CA MET A 154 33.22 33.16 -29.00
C MET A 154 33.05 33.46 -30.50
N LEU A 155 31.82 33.50 -31.01
CA LEU A 155 31.54 33.77 -32.42
C LEU A 155 31.71 35.26 -32.78
N ARG A 156 31.59 36.17 -31.81
CA ARG A 156 31.79 37.63 -32.00
C ARG A 156 33.26 38.06 -31.97
N ASP A 157 34.13 37.32 -31.27
CA ASP A 157 35.49 37.77 -30.92
C ASP A 157 36.57 36.83 -31.50
N ARG A 158 37.11 37.17 -32.70
CA ARG A 158 38.08 36.32 -33.45
C ARG A 158 39.34 35.96 -32.66
N GLN A 159 39.85 36.85 -31.81
CA GLN A 159 41.09 36.63 -31.05
C GLN A 159 40.92 35.59 -29.93
N LYS A 160 39.70 35.42 -29.39
CA LYS A 160 39.42 34.40 -28.36
C LYS A 160 39.29 33.00 -28.94
N LEU A 161 38.81 32.88 -30.18
CA LEU A 161 38.73 31.60 -30.88
C LEU A 161 40.13 31.02 -31.12
N GLU A 162 41.07 31.84 -31.60
CA GLU A 162 42.48 31.43 -31.78
C GLU A 162 43.16 31.10 -30.44
N ALA A 163 42.90 31.88 -29.38
CA ALA A 163 43.42 31.60 -28.05
C ALA A 163 42.89 30.28 -27.44
N PHE A 164 41.65 29.86 -27.76
CA PHE A 164 41.09 28.58 -27.28
C PHE A 164 41.59 27.39 -28.10
N THR A 165 41.74 27.54 -29.42
CA THR A 165 42.35 26.52 -30.31
C THR A 165 43.80 26.22 -29.91
N ILE A 166 44.55 27.23 -29.43
CA ILE A 166 45.95 27.07 -29.00
C ILE A 166 46.06 26.50 -27.57
N LYS A 167 45.06 26.69 -26.69
CA LYS A 167 45.19 26.46 -25.24
C LYS A 167 44.46 25.22 -24.70
N ARG A 168 43.57 24.56 -25.45
CA ARG A 168 42.97 23.25 -25.08
C ARG A 168 42.46 22.45 -26.29
N GLN A 169 42.66 21.13 -26.21
CA GLN A 169 42.18 20.04 -27.08
C GLN A 169 40.69 20.16 -27.48
N LEU A 170 40.39 20.96 -28.51
CA LEU A 170 39.14 20.82 -29.26
C LEU A 170 39.39 19.75 -30.34
N SER A 171 38.60 18.68 -30.35
CA SER A 171 38.61 17.69 -31.43
C SER A 171 38.31 18.39 -32.76
N GLU A 172 38.90 17.94 -33.88
CA GLU A 172 38.64 18.49 -35.23
C GLU A 172 37.14 18.59 -35.54
N GLU A 173 36.33 17.67 -35.02
CA GLU A 173 34.86 17.70 -35.14
C GLU A 173 34.20 18.91 -34.47
N GLN A 174 34.71 19.35 -33.32
CA GLN A 174 34.15 20.50 -32.59
C GLN A 174 34.50 21.81 -33.29
N ILE A 175 35.69 21.89 -33.89
CA ILE A 175 36.15 23.04 -34.68
C ILE A 175 35.33 23.15 -35.97
N ALA A 176 35.14 22.03 -36.69
CA ALA A 176 34.33 22.00 -37.91
C ALA A 176 32.85 22.37 -37.65
N ASN A 177 32.29 21.97 -36.51
CA ASN A 177 30.94 22.36 -36.11
C ASN A 177 30.86 23.85 -35.73
N LEU A 178 31.87 24.39 -35.03
CA LEU A 178 31.96 25.82 -34.73
C LEU A 178 32.08 26.69 -35.99
N GLU A 179 32.84 26.25 -37.00
CA GLU A 179 32.91 26.96 -38.30
C GLU A 179 31.58 26.94 -39.06
N LYS A 180 30.84 25.82 -39.01
CA LYS A 180 29.48 25.74 -39.58
C LYS A 180 28.51 26.69 -38.89
N PHE A 181 28.61 26.85 -37.57
CA PHE A 181 27.79 27.81 -36.82
C PHE A 181 28.21 29.27 -37.06
N LYS A 182 29.49 29.53 -37.34
CA LYS A 182 29.99 30.85 -37.75
C LYS A 182 29.40 31.30 -39.10
N ASN A 183 29.35 30.39 -40.07
CA ASN A 183 28.81 30.69 -41.39
C ASN A 183 27.27 30.66 -41.42
N ASN A 184 26.62 30.09 -40.40
CA ASN A 184 25.17 29.96 -40.33
C ASN A 184 24.65 30.07 -38.87
N PRO A 185 24.56 31.27 -38.30
CA PRO A 185 24.17 31.48 -36.89
C PRO A 185 22.76 30.94 -36.55
N ASN A 186 21.90 30.77 -37.55
CA ASN A 186 20.59 30.13 -37.39
C ASN A 186 20.71 28.62 -37.11
N ALA A 187 21.74 27.94 -37.62
CA ALA A 187 21.92 26.50 -37.40
C ALA A 187 22.26 26.18 -35.93
N PHE A 188 22.95 27.09 -35.23
CA PHE A 188 23.21 26.95 -33.80
C PHE A 188 21.92 27.11 -32.98
N LYS A 189 21.10 28.13 -33.29
CA LYS A 189 19.80 28.35 -32.63
C LYS A 189 18.85 27.16 -32.82
N VAL A 190 18.78 26.61 -34.02
CA VAL A 190 17.97 25.42 -34.32
C VAL A 190 18.43 24.22 -33.48
N LYS A 191 19.75 24.00 -33.36
CA LYS A 191 20.28 22.88 -32.55
C LYS A 191 20.04 23.06 -31.06
N VAL A 192 20.13 24.29 -30.55
CA VAL A 192 19.78 24.57 -29.14
C VAL A 192 18.29 24.35 -28.89
N GLU A 193 17.43 24.78 -29.82
CA GLU A 193 15.98 24.56 -29.70
C GLU A 193 15.61 23.08 -29.80
N GLU A 194 16.32 22.32 -30.64
CA GLU A 194 16.18 20.86 -30.72
C GLU A 194 16.59 20.17 -29.41
N ILE A 195 17.72 20.57 -28.81
CA ILE A 195 18.16 20.06 -27.49
C ILE A 195 17.14 20.43 -26.41
N ARG A 196 16.68 21.68 -26.38
CA ARG A 196 15.64 22.17 -25.47
C ARG A 196 14.42 21.27 -25.58
N SER A 197 13.83 21.18 -26.76
CA SER A 197 12.63 20.36 -27.03
C SER A 197 12.83 18.90 -26.61
N ASN A 198 13.94 18.27 -26.99
CA ASN A 198 14.21 16.86 -26.69
C ASN A 198 14.36 16.60 -25.18
N VAL A 199 15.05 17.48 -24.45
CA VAL A 199 15.25 17.31 -23.01
C VAL A 199 13.97 17.66 -22.25
N THR A 200 13.26 18.73 -22.63
CA THR A 200 11.95 19.08 -22.06
C THR A 200 10.94 17.94 -22.24
N GLN A 201 10.88 17.32 -23.42
CA GLN A 201 10.04 16.14 -23.64
C GLN A 201 10.45 14.96 -22.78
N GLN A 202 11.75 14.74 -22.52
CA GLN A 202 12.20 13.68 -21.62
C GLN A 202 11.78 13.95 -20.17
N ILE A 203 11.93 15.19 -19.69
CA ILE A 203 11.48 15.61 -18.35
C ILE A 203 9.96 15.39 -18.22
N GLU A 204 9.18 15.79 -19.23
CA GLU A 204 7.72 15.59 -19.23
C GLU A 204 7.33 14.12 -19.25
N ARG A 205 7.99 13.30 -20.06
CA ARG A 205 7.75 11.84 -20.07
C ARG A 205 8.08 11.21 -18.73
N LYS A 206 9.17 11.64 -18.08
CA LYS A 206 9.56 11.17 -16.75
C LYS A 206 8.51 11.57 -15.71
N GLN A 207 8.12 12.85 -15.68
CA GLN A 207 7.06 13.38 -14.82
C GLN A 207 5.75 12.60 -15.00
N GLN A 208 5.28 12.43 -16.24
CA GLN A 208 4.05 11.69 -16.53
C GLN A 208 4.12 10.23 -16.09
N ARG A 209 5.27 9.57 -16.25
CA ARG A 209 5.47 8.19 -15.79
C ARG A 209 5.37 8.07 -14.28
N GLU A 210 5.98 8.99 -13.52
CA GLU A 210 5.89 8.96 -12.06
C GLU A 210 4.46 9.23 -11.58
N ILE A 211 3.75 10.18 -12.20
CA ILE A 211 2.33 10.44 -11.91
C ILE A 211 1.48 9.20 -12.21
N GLN A 212 1.63 8.60 -13.39
CA GLN A 212 0.88 7.39 -13.77
C GLN A 212 1.18 6.21 -12.84
N LYS A 213 2.46 6.02 -12.47
CA LYS A 213 2.88 4.97 -11.54
C LYS A 213 2.25 5.15 -10.16
N SER A 214 2.26 6.38 -9.64
CA SER A 214 1.62 6.73 -8.37
C SER A 214 0.11 6.46 -8.39
N GLN A 215 -0.58 6.90 -9.44
CA GLN A 215 -2.02 6.68 -9.61
C GLN A 215 -2.36 5.19 -9.75
N LEU A 216 -1.58 4.43 -10.52
CA LEU A 216 -1.79 3.00 -10.69
C LEU A 216 -1.57 2.23 -9.39
N SER A 217 -0.51 2.56 -8.65
CA SER A 217 -0.23 1.97 -7.34
C SER A 217 -1.36 2.27 -6.34
N THR A 218 -1.85 3.50 -6.34
CA THR A 218 -2.99 3.93 -5.51
C THR A 218 -4.26 3.16 -5.82
N PHE A 219 -4.57 3.01 -7.11
CA PHE A 219 -5.73 2.25 -7.56
C PHE A 219 -5.61 0.77 -7.17
N HIS A 220 -4.46 0.15 -7.44
CA HIS A 220 -4.22 -1.25 -7.10
C HIS A 220 -4.31 -1.49 -5.58
N SER A 221 -3.69 -0.64 -4.77
CA SER A 221 -3.75 -0.73 -3.30
C SER A 221 -5.17 -0.55 -2.79
N SER A 222 -5.88 0.48 -3.26
CA SER A 222 -7.25 0.78 -2.86
C SER A 222 -8.21 -0.37 -3.17
N ILE A 223 -8.07 -1.00 -4.35
CA ILE A 223 -8.87 -2.17 -4.72
C ILE A 223 -8.48 -3.37 -3.87
N LYS A 224 -7.20 -3.73 -3.79
CA LYS A 224 -6.75 -4.90 -3.04
C LYS A 224 -7.22 -4.81 -1.58
N ILE A 225 -6.86 -3.73 -0.89
CA ILE A 225 -7.20 -3.55 0.51
C ILE A 225 -8.70 -3.34 0.70
N GLY A 226 -9.37 -2.59 -0.18
CA GLY A 226 -10.81 -2.36 -0.12
C GLY A 226 -11.63 -3.66 -0.26
N LEU A 227 -11.34 -4.48 -1.28
CA LEU A 227 -12.04 -5.75 -1.49
C LEU A 227 -11.73 -6.75 -0.39
N THR A 228 -10.46 -6.88 0.01
CA THR A 228 -10.08 -7.79 1.11
C THR A 228 -10.77 -7.37 2.40
N SER A 229 -10.77 -6.08 2.74
CA SER A 229 -11.48 -5.57 3.92
C SER A 229 -12.97 -5.85 3.87
N LEU A 230 -13.61 -5.67 2.71
CA LEU A 230 -15.03 -5.94 2.54
C LEU A 230 -15.35 -7.44 2.73
N LEU A 231 -14.51 -8.32 2.19
CA LEU A 231 -14.64 -9.77 2.35
C LEU A 231 -14.49 -10.18 3.82
N LEU A 232 -13.46 -9.66 4.50
CA LEU A 232 -13.24 -9.90 5.93
C LEU A 232 -14.42 -9.37 6.74
N ALA A 233 -14.86 -8.12 6.49
CA ALA A 233 -16.01 -7.53 7.17
C ALA A 233 -17.26 -8.40 7.04
N SER A 234 -17.56 -8.87 5.82
CA SER A 234 -18.69 -9.78 5.57
C SER A 234 -18.58 -11.08 6.37
N CYS A 235 -17.41 -11.73 6.37
CA CYS A 235 -17.18 -12.96 7.12
C CYS A 235 -17.33 -12.75 8.64
N TYR A 236 -16.70 -11.71 9.18
CA TYR A 236 -16.75 -11.41 10.61
C TYR A 236 -18.14 -10.97 11.09
N LEU A 237 -18.83 -10.12 10.30
CA LEU A 237 -20.20 -9.70 10.61
C LEU A 237 -21.18 -10.87 10.56
N THR A 238 -21.05 -11.80 9.59
CA THR A 238 -21.91 -12.98 9.53
C THR A 238 -21.71 -13.90 10.73
N ILE A 239 -20.45 -14.14 11.13
CA ILE A 239 -20.14 -14.90 12.35
C ILE A 239 -20.72 -14.21 13.57
N GLY A 240 -20.42 -12.92 13.77
CA GLY A 240 -20.90 -12.15 14.94
C GLY A 240 -22.42 -12.10 15.02
N TRP A 241 -23.09 -11.77 13.92
CA TRP A 241 -24.56 -11.69 13.85
C TRP A 241 -25.24 -13.04 14.12
N SER A 242 -24.67 -14.14 13.65
CA SER A 242 -25.22 -15.48 13.88
C SER A 242 -25.31 -15.84 15.37
N GLY A 243 -24.32 -15.40 16.16
CA GLY A 243 -24.29 -15.63 17.61
C GLY A 243 -25.39 -14.91 18.37
N PHE A 244 -25.69 -13.66 17.98
CA PHE A 244 -26.71 -12.85 18.65
C PHE A 244 -28.15 -13.20 18.22
N LYS A 245 -28.36 -13.63 16.97
CA LYS A 245 -29.69 -14.01 16.45
C LYS A 245 -30.25 -15.29 17.11
N GLY A 246 -29.38 -16.21 17.54
CA GLY A 246 -29.76 -17.46 18.20
C GLY A 246 -30.44 -17.29 19.57
N ASN A 247 -30.43 -16.08 20.15
CA ASN A 247 -30.95 -15.82 21.48
C ASN A 247 -32.42 -15.33 21.50
N ASN A 248 -33.11 -15.34 20.36
CA ASN A 248 -34.52 -14.97 20.30
C ASN A 248 -35.37 -16.19 20.71
N PRO A 249 -36.04 -16.19 21.88
CA PRO A 249 -36.94 -17.28 22.22
C PRO A 249 -38.08 -17.25 21.21
N ARG A 250 -38.16 -18.26 20.34
CA ARG A 250 -39.38 -18.51 19.57
C ARG A 250 -40.51 -18.65 20.59
N ARG A 251 -41.34 -17.63 20.73
CA ARG A 251 -42.65 -17.73 21.36
C ARG A 251 -43.45 -18.69 20.49
N VAL A 252 -43.45 -19.96 20.87
CA VAL A 252 -44.43 -20.93 20.38
C VAL A 252 -45.78 -20.42 20.91
N ARG A 253 -46.66 -20.06 19.98
CA ARG A 253 -48.04 -19.69 20.24
C ARG A 253 -48.88 -20.96 20.27
#